data_AF-A0A6M8U7K1-F1
#
_entry.id   AF-A0A6M8U7K1-F1
#
_cell.length_a   1.000
_cell.length_b   1.000
_cell.length_c   1.000
_cell.angle_alpha   90.00
_cell.angle_beta   90.00
_cell.angle_gamma   90.00
#
_symmetry.space_group_name_H-M   'P 1'
#
loop_
_entity.id
_entity.type
_entity.pdbx_description
1 polymer ?
#
loop_
_entity_poly.entity_id
_entity_poly.type
_entity_poly.pdbx_seq_one_letter_code
_entity_poly.pdbx_strand_id
1 'polypeptide(L)'
;MITVNFLSGYPDQTVDMAINEQTFTLRIKWNERFSFWSLSIYDRQFTPIVSGIKMVRDYPLTRHLSLNGINGDFIFMRNFGVKEQASFNSIDNDFSLVYLAGDEIDAAISESS
;
A
#
# COMPACT_ATOMS: atom_id res chain seq x y z
N MET A 1 -9.71 -1.36 -8.53
CA MET A 1 -8.33 -1.45 -8.06
C MET A 1 -7.58 -0.26 -8.59
N ILE A 2 -6.83 0.44 -7.75
CA ILE A 2 -6.01 1.58 -8.14
C ILE A 2 -4.55 1.28 -7.79
N THR A 3 -3.66 1.31 -8.78
CA THR A 3 -2.21 1.17 -8.56
C THR A 3 -1.63 2.49 -8.06
N VAL A 4 -0.88 2.43 -6.96
CA VAL A 4 -0.13 3.57 -6.43
C VAL A 4 1.26 3.56 -7.06
N ASN A 5 1.54 4.58 -7.87
CA ASN A 5 2.77 4.64 -8.66
C ASN A 5 3.92 5.22 -7.83
N PHE A 6 4.90 4.40 -7.51
CA PHE A 6 6.19 4.80 -6.95
C PHE A 6 7.30 4.46 -7.95
N LEU A 7 8.47 5.04 -7.79
CA LEU A 7 9.62 4.81 -8.66
C LEU A 7 10.65 3.87 -8.01
N SER A 8 11.28 3.02 -8.80
CA SER A 8 12.39 2.19 -8.33
C SER A 8 13.61 3.05 -7.96
N GLY A 9 14.41 2.62 -6.97
CA GLY A 9 15.69 3.23 -6.63
C GLY A 9 15.63 4.45 -5.69
N TYR A 10 14.45 4.82 -5.18
CA TYR A 10 14.29 5.94 -4.24
C TYR A 10 13.85 5.45 -2.85
N PRO A 11 14.66 5.68 -1.78
CA PRO A 11 14.42 5.11 -0.45
C PRO A 11 13.25 5.74 0.32
N ASP A 12 12.75 6.88 -0.12
CA ASP A 12 11.69 7.63 0.55
C ASP A 12 10.87 8.36 -0.51
N GLN A 13 9.57 8.06 -0.60
CA GLN A 13 8.70 8.59 -1.63
C GLN A 13 7.32 8.86 -1.08
N THR A 14 6.69 9.91 -1.60
CA THR A 14 5.33 10.31 -1.22
C THR A 14 4.46 10.47 -2.46
N VAL A 15 3.20 10.01 -2.37
CA VAL A 15 2.19 10.14 -3.41
C VAL A 15 0.88 10.55 -2.77
N ASP A 16 0.21 11.53 -3.34
CA ASP A 16 -1.15 11.90 -2.94
C ASP A 16 -2.17 11.05 -3.71
N MET A 17 -3.14 10.53 -2.97
CA MET A 17 -4.20 9.67 -3.51
C MET A 17 -5.56 10.16 -3.02
N ALA A 18 -6.50 10.29 -3.95
CA ALA A 18 -7.90 10.50 -3.60
C ALA A 18 -8.57 9.15 -3.35
N ILE A 19 -9.17 9.00 -2.17
CA ILE A 19 -10.01 7.85 -1.80
C ILE A 19 -11.35 8.42 -1.36
N ASN A 20 -12.41 8.10 -2.11
CA ASN A 20 -13.71 8.75 -1.99
C ASN A 20 -13.58 10.28 -2.10
N GLU A 21 -14.07 11.03 -1.12
CA GLU A 21 -14.03 12.51 -1.08
C GLU A 21 -12.80 13.07 -0.34
N GLN A 22 -11.93 12.20 0.17
CA GLN A 22 -10.78 12.57 0.99
C GLN A 22 -9.45 12.31 0.24
N THR A 23 -8.50 13.22 0.43
CA THR A 23 -7.13 13.05 -0.10
C THR A 23 -6.23 12.60 1.03
N PHE A 24 -5.43 11.58 0.76
CA PHE A 24 -4.45 11.03 1.67
C PHE A 24 -3.07 11.13 1.05
N THR A 25 -2.06 11.38 1.86
CA THR A 25 -0.66 11.26 1.43
C THR A 25 -0.14 9.90 1.86
N LEU A 26 0.29 9.10 0.90
CA LEU A 26 0.95 7.83 1.12
C LEU A 26 2.46 8.05 1.08
N ARG A 27 3.18 7.53 2.07
CA ARG A 27 4.64 7.55 2.10
C ARG A 27 5.17 6.14 2.20
N ILE A 28 6.10 5.78 1.33
CA ILE A 28 6.87 4.54 1.47
C ILE A 28 8.31 4.85 1.86
N LYS A 29 8.90 4.01 2.71
CA LYS A 29 10.32 4.10 3.09
C LYS A 29 11.01 2.75 3.05
N TRP A 30 12.23 2.74 2.52
CA TRP A 30 13.13 1.61 2.59
C TRP A 30 13.82 1.59 3.95
N ASN A 31 13.71 0.48 4.65
CA ASN A 31 14.47 0.21 5.85
C ASN A 31 15.74 -0.55 5.47
N GLU A 32 16.86 0.16 5.33
CA GLU A 32 18.15 -0.47 4.96
C GLU A 32 18.59 -1.53 5.96
N ARG A 33 18.42 -1.27 7.26
CA ARG A 33 18.86 -2.15 8.34
C ARG A 33 18.17 -3.52 8.30
N PHE A 34 16.87 -3.54 7.97
CA PHE A 34 16.06 -4.75 7.99
C PHE A 34 15.58 -5.19 6.61
N SER A 35 15.98 -4.48 5.56
CA SER A 35 15.68 -4.78 4.16
C SER A 35 14.18 -5.00 3.89
N PHE A 36 13.35 -4.01 4.23
CA PHE A 36 11.93 -4.01 3.90
C PHE A 36 11.39 -2.61 3.60
N TRP A 37 10.28 -2.56 2.86
CA TRP A 37 9.50 -1.35 2.66
C TRP A 37 8.43 -1.19 3.72
N SER A 38 8.20 0.04 4.18
CA SER A 38 7.09 0.39 5.06
C SER A 38 6.20 1.46 4.44
N LEU A 39 4.91 1.39 4.74
CA LEU A 39 3.88 2.35 4.35
C LEU A 39 3.51 3.23 5.55
N SER A 40 3.35 4.51 5.32
CA SER A 40 2.68 5.46 6.22
C SER A 40 1.59 6.19 5.43
N ILE A 41 0.51 6.52 6.12
CA ILE A 41 -0.66 7.22 5.54
C ILE A 41 -0.89 8.45 6.39
N TYR A 42 -1.08 9.58 5.74
CA TYR A 42 -1.34 10.86 6.38
C TYR A 42 -2.63 11.48 5.84
N ASP A 43 -3.27 12.31 6.66
CA ASP A 43 -4.34 13.20 6.22
C ASP A 43 -3.77 14.41 5.43
N ARG A 44 -4.66 15.31 4.99
CA ARG A 44 -4.31 16.53 4.25
C ARG A 44 -3.42 17.50 5.04
N GLN A 45 -3.36 17.38 6.35
CA GLN A 45 -2.54 18.20 7.24
C GLN A 45 -1.22 17.52 7.61
N PHE A 46 -0.87 16.42 6.94
CA PHE A 46 0.28 15.57 7.28
C PHE A 46 0.21 14.96 8.70
N THR A 47 -0.99 14.85 9.29
CA THR A 47 -1.19 14.11 10.54
C THR A 47 -1.12 12.61 10.23
N PRO A 48 -0.30 11.83 10.96
CA PRO A 48 -0.20 10.39 10.70
C PRO A 48 -1.49 9.65 11.07
N ILE A 49 -2.03 8.90 10.11
CA ILE A 49 -3.15 7.97 10.28
C ILE A 49 -2.60 6.54 10.49
N VAL A 50 -1.63 6.15 9.65
CA VAL A 50 -0.88 4.90 9.76
C VAL A 50 0.60 5.22 9.70
N SER A 51 1.42 4.62 10.55
CA SER A 51 2.86 4.89 10.60
C SER A 51 3.69 3.63 10.49
N GLY A 52 4.48 3.55 9.42
CA GLY A 52 5.57 2.59 9.28
C GLY A 52 5.17 1.12 9.23
N ILE A 53 3.97 0.79 8.76
CA ILE A 53 3.56 -0.61 8.64
C ILE A 53 4.40 -1.32 7.57
N LYS A 54 4.93 -2.50 7.89
CA LYS A 54 5.70 -3.29 6.92
C LYS A 54 4.80 -3.70 5.75
N MET A 55 5.26 -3.47 4.53
CA MET A 55 4.58 -3.88 3.30
C MET A 55 4.83 -5.37 3.06
N VAL A 56 3.98 -6.21 3.65
CA VAL A 56 4.00 -7.67 3.48
C VAL A 56 3.27 -8.03 2.19
N ARG A 57 3.87 -8.92 1.40
CA ARG A 57 3.32 -9.34 0.11
C ARG A 57 1.98 -10.05 0.29
N ASP A 58 1.03 -9.75 -0.60
CA ASP A 58 -0.28 -10.42 -0.73
C ASP A 58 -1.08 -10.43 0.58
N TYR A 59 -0.84 -9.44 1.46
CA TYR A 59 -1.49 -9.32 2.75
C TYR A 59 -2.26 -7.99 2.88
N PRO A 60 -3.48 -8.01 3.45
CA PRO A 60 -4.27 -6.82 3.80
C PRO A 60 -3.53 -5.91 4.80
N LEU A 61 -2.95 -4.79 4.34
CA LEU A 61 -2.07 -3.98 5.19
C LEU A 61 -2.84 -3.18 6.24
N THR A 62 -4.05 -2.73 5.95
CA THR A 62 -4.80 -1.77 6.79
C THR A 62 -6.15 -2.30 7.26
N ARG A 63 -6.65 -3.45 6.78
CA ARG A 63 -7.96 -4.01 7.16
C ARG A 63 -8.17 -4.23 8.66
N HIS A 64 -7.09 -4.41 9.42
CA HIS A 64 -7.15 -4.59 10.88
C HIS A 64 -7.14 -3.25 11.65
N LEU A 65 -6.93 -2.14 10.95
CA LEU A 65 -6.96 -0.79 11.50
C LEU A 65 -8.33 -0.20 11.15
N SER A 66 -9.13 0.17 12.15
CA SER A 66 -10.41 0.84 11.90
C SER A 66 -10.14 2.29 11.46
N LEU A 67 -9.89 2.48 10.16
CA LEU A 67 -9.51 3.77 9.58
C LEU A 67 -10.74 4.55 9.10
N ASN A 68 -10.95 5.74 9.66
CA ASN A 68 -11.98 6.65 9.16
C ASN A 68 -11.59 7.18 7.77
N GLY A 69 -12.53 7.17 6.83
CA GLY A 69 -12.35 7.70 5.48
C GLY A 69 -11.68 6.75 4.48
N ILE A 70 -11.19 5.59 4.93
CA ILE A 70 -10.63 4.54 4.08
C ILE A 70 -11.51 3.30 4.23
N ASN A 71 -12.34 3.04 3.22
CA ASN A 71 -13.29 1.92 3.19
C ASN A 71 -12.77 0.71 2.40
N GLY A 72 -11.45 0.58 2.26
CA GLY A 72 -10.82 -0.46 1.45
C GLY A 72 -9.52 -0.92 2.09
N ASP A 73 -8.64 -1.53 1.31
CA ASP A 73 -7.32 -1.91 1.80
C ASP A 73 -6.21 -1.70 0.79
N PHE A 74 -5.01 -1.46 1.32
CA PHE A 74 -3.76 -1.48 0.59
C PHE A 74 -3.20 -2.89 0.58
N ILE A 75 -2.92 -3.41 -0.61
CA ILE A 75 -2.25 -4.68 -0.83
C ILE A 75 -0.92 -4.42 -1.51
N PHE A 76 0.16 -4.97 -0.94
CA PHE A 76 1.43 -4.99 -1.62
C PHE A 76 1.54 -6.26 -2.44
N MET A 77 1.32 -6.17 -3.74
CA MET A 77 1.22 -7.33 -4.63
C MET A 77 2.50 -7.54 -5.41
N ARG A 78 2.80 -8.81 -5.74
CA ARG A 78 3.82 -9.15 -6.71
C ARG A 78 3.22 -9.13 -8.11
N ASN A 79 3.85 -8.39 -9.02
CA ASN A 79 3.38 -8.25 -10.40
C ASN A 79 3.75 -9.47 -11.25
N PHE A 80 4.97 -9.99 -11.10
CA PHE A 80 5.48 -11.13 -11.85
C PHE A 80 6.63 -11.83 -11.12
N GLY A 81 7.00 -13.03 -11.58
CA GLY A 81 8.15 -13.79 -11.10
C GLY A 81 7.91 -14.55 -9.79
N VAL A 82 8.99 -15.10 -9.23
CA VAL A 82 8.99 -16.00 -8.06
C VAL A 82 9.59 -15.37 -6.81
N LYS A 83 9.81 -14.05 -6.82
CA LYS A 83 10.46 -13.36 -5.72
C LYS A 83 9.54 -13.32 -4.51
N GLU A 84 10.04 -13.80 -3.38
CA GLU A 84 9.27 -13.86 -2.13
C GLU A 84 9.31 -12.55 -1.36
N GLN A 85 10.41 -11.80 -1.43
CA GLN A 85 10.62 -10.58 -0.68
C GLN A 85 11.00 -9.41 -1.58
N ALA A 86 10.39 -8.25 -1.35
CA ALA A 86 10.78 -7.02 -2.00
C ALA A 86 12.20 -6.60 -1.61
N SER A 87 12.91 -6.04 -2.58
CA SER A 87 14.23 -5.43 -2.41
C SER A 87 14.13 -3.92 -2.63
N PHE A 88 15.24 -3.22 -2.41
CA PHE A 88 15.33 -1.78 -2.69
C PHE A 88 14.89 -1.40 -4.13
N ASN A 89 15.24 -2.18 -5.15
CA ASN A 89 14.91 -1.84 -6.54
C ASN A 89 13.64 -2.53 -7.08
N SER A 90 12.84 -3.18 -6.22
CA SER A 90 11.74 -4.03 -6.71
C SER A 90 10.38 -3.34 -6.80
N ILE A 91 10.26 -2.13 -6.25
CA ILE A 91 9.05 -1.30 -6.43
C ILE A 91 9.02 -0.82 -7.89
N ASP A 92 7.82 -0.71 -8.46
CA ASP A 92 7.55 -0.35 -9.89
C ASP A 92 7.91 -1.44 -10.90
N ASN A 93 8.46 -2.56 -10.44
CA ASN A 93 8.85 -3.67 -11.31
C ASN A 93 8.24 -4.97 -10.75
N ASP A 94 8.92 -5.60 -9.79
CA ASP A 94 8.49 -6.89 -9.25
C ASP A 94 7.26 -6.75 -8.35
N PHE A 95 7.09 -5.60 -7.67
CA PHE A 95 5.99 -5.35 -6.74
C PHE A 95 5.35 -3.98 -6.93
N SER A 96 4.05 -3.93 -6.66
CA SER A 96 3.25 -2.71 -6.67
C SER A 96 2.40 -2.62 -5.40
N LEU A 97 2.19 -1.40 -4.91
CA LEU A 97 1.16 -1.13 -3.92
C LEU A 97 -0.13 -0.83 -4.67
N VAL A 98 -1.20 -1.52 -4.32
CA VAL A 98 -2.53 -1.28 -4.87
C VAL A 98 -3.52 -0.98 -3.76
N TYR A 99 -4.50 -0.14 -4.07
CA TYR A 99 -5.67 0.08 -3.26
C TYR A 99 -6.85 -0.69 -3.87
N LEU A 100 -7.50 -1.52 -3.04
CA LEU A 100 -8.74 -2.21 -3.35
C LEU A 100 -9.86 -1.53 -2.55
N ALA A 101 -10.88 -1.03 -3.24
CA ALA A 101 -12.04 -0.45 -2.57
C ALA A 101 -12.88 -1.57 -1.90
N GLY A 102 -13.63 -1.21 -0.85
CA GLY A 102 -14.36 -2.20 -0.04
C GLY A 102 -15.41 -2.98 -0.82
N ASP A 103 -16.10 -2.32 -1.75
CA ASP A 103 -17.05 -2.94 -2.67
C ASP A 103 -16.40 -4.00 -3.57
N GLU A 104 -15.16 -3.77 -4.02
CA GLU A 104 -14.38 -4.74 -4.78
C GLU A 104 -13.99 -5.96 -3.93
N ILE A 105 -13.65 -5.74 -2.65
CA ILE A 105 -13.33 -6.81 -1.70
C ILE A 105 -14.58 -7.65 -1.41
N ASP A 106 -15.72 -7.01 -1.19
CA ASP A 106 -16.98 -7.69 -0.90
C ASP A 106 -17.46 -8.53 -2.10
N ALA A 107 -17.35 -7.99 -3.32
CA ALA A 107 -17.64 -8.72 -4.54
C ALA A 107 -16.78 -9.99 -4.68
N ALA A 108 -15.47 -9.88 -4.47
CA ALA A 108 -14.53 -11.00 -4.57
C ALA A 108 -14.84 -12.13 -3.55
N ILE A 109 -15.28 -11.78 -2.34
CA ILE A 109 -15.70 -12.76 -1.32
C ILE A 109 -17.00 -13.45 -1.74
N SER A 110 -17.95 -12.70 -2.28
CA SER A 110 -19.25 -13.22 -2.70
C SER A 110 -19.17 -14.21 -3.87
N GLU A 111 -18.24 -13.99 -4.82
CA GLU A 111 -18.01 -14.90 -5.96
C GLU A 111 -17.26 -16.18 -5.57
N SER A 112 -16.61 -16.19 -4.40
CA SER A 112 -15.84 -17.33 -3.89
C SER A 112 -16.64 -18.23 -2.94
N SER A 113 -17.93 -17.92 -2.72
CA SER A 113 -18.85 -18.61 -1.79
C SER A 113 -19.94 -19.39 -2.54
#